data_AF-A0AAW1RFR8-F1
#
_entry.id   AF-A0AAW1RFR8-F1
#
_cell.length_a   1.000
_cell.length_b   1.000
_cell.length_c   1.000
_cell.angle_alpha   90.00
_cell.angle_beta   90.00
_cell.angle_gamma   90.00
#
_symmetry.space_group_name_H-M   'P 1'
#
loop_
_entity.id
_entity.type
_entity.pdbx_description
1 polymer ?
#
loop_
_entity_poly.entity_id
_entity_poly.type
_entity_poly.pdbx_seq_one_letter_code
_entity_poly.pdbx_strand_id
1 'polypeptide(L)'
;MGGEKGKTDLLLKFFDSQHFDSWVALTYLYKSTSSPGVTDYLCNRLYTLPEEQVEVYLSQLCQLIINRPHSPLERVLVDLCARSLRIAVKVYWLLLAISQDNPKSKHAAEMRDRCERAALEGFWDPPFRDPKLVPISPPRAPRWAVASPPLSPTSHIARQRLGSAGGARWGSPEPFVSPGRGVPDGSRPTSPD
;
A
#
# COMPACT_ATOMS: atom_id res chain seq x y z
N MET A 1 -7.24 45.57 -14.68
CA MET A 1 -7.32 44.20 -14.13
C MET A 1 -6.07 43.84 -13.31
N GLY A 2 -5.78 44.57 -12.21
CA GLY A 2 -4.54 44.40 -11.42
C GLY A 2 -4.70 43.94 -9.97
N GLY A 3 -5.94 43.74 -9.49
CA GLY A 3 -6.22 43.52 -8.07
C GLY A 3 -6.10 42.08 -7.56
N GLU A 4 -6.15 41.07 -8.44
CA GLU A 4 -6.11 39.66 -8.02
C GLU A 4 -4.68 39.16 -7.75
N LYS A 5 -3.70 39.60 -8.56
CA LYS A 5 -2.29 39.20 -8.40
C LYS A 5 -1.70 39.62 -7.04
N GLY A 6 -2.11 40.78 -6.52
CA GLY A 6 -1.64 41.24 -5.21
C GLY A 6 -2.17 40.39 -4.04
N LYS A 7 -3.44 39.97 -4.11
CA LYS A 7 -4.07 39.14 -3.07
C LYS A 7 -3.48 37.74 -3.02
N THR A 8 -3.17 37.15 -4.17
CA THR A 8 -2.50 35.83 -4.24
C THR A 8 -1.07 35.89 -3.71
N ASP A 9 -0.34 36.97 -3.98
CA ASP A 9 1.03 37.17 -3.51
C ASP A 9 1.10 37.39 -1.99
N LEU A 10 0.13 38.11 -1.42
CA LEU A 10 -0.04 38.26 0.04
C LEU A 10 -0.34 36.92 0.72
N LEU A 11 -1.19 36.07 0.12
CA LEU A 11 -1.52 34.75 0.66
C LEU A 11 -0.31 33.79 0.64
N LEU A 12 0.45 33.78 -0.44
CA LEU A 12 1.67 32.99 -0.57
C LEU A 12 2.71 33.39 0.49
N LYS A 13 2.95 34.70 0.66
CA LYS A 13 3.84 35.23 1.71
C LYS A 13 3.37 34.85 3.12
N PHE A 14 2.06 34.76 3.34
CA PHE A 14 1.51 34.29 4.62
C PHE A 14 1.82 32.80 4.85
N PHE A 15 1.69 31.94 3.83
CA PHE A 15 2.01 30.52 3.94
C PHE A 15 3.51 30.23 4.12
N ASP A 16 4.37 31.15 3.70
CA ASP A 16 5.82 31.06 3.92
C ASP A 16 6.27 31.67 5.25
N SER A 17 5.38 32.36 5.95
CA SER A 17 5.69 32.98 7.24
C SER A 17 5.79 31.96 8.37
N GLN A 18 6.51 32.32 9.43
CA GLN A 18 6.66 31.57 10.68
C GLN A 18 5.34 31.26 11.40
N HIS A 19 4.23 31.90 11.01
CA HIS A 19 2.90 31.66 11.57
C HIS A 19 2.17 30.50 10.89
N PHE A 20 2.75 29.93 9.83
CA PHE A 20 2.19 28.78 9.14
C PHE A 20 2.60 27.47 9.84
N ASP A 21 1.67 26.92 10.61
CA ASP A 21 1.78 25.63 11.30
C ASP A 21 0.77 24.62 10.70
N SER A 22 0.96 23.33 11.02
CA SER A 22 0.10 22.20 10.69
C SER A 22 -1.38 22.46 10.99
N TRP A 23 -1.70 23.14 12.09
CA TRP A 23 -3.08 23.56 12.42
C TRP A 23 -3.67 24.53 11.40
N VAL A 24 -2.88 25.53 10.99
CA VAL A 24 -3.30 26.52 10.00
C VAL A 24 -3.48 25.83 8.65
N ALA A 25 -2.52 24.99 8.24
CA ALA A 25 -2.61 24.19 7.03
C ALA A 25 -3.91 23.37 6.99
N LEU A 26 -4.23 22.65 8.06
CA LEU A 26 -5.46 21.87 8.18
C LEU A 26 -6.72 22.75 8.09
N THR A 27 -6.75 23.87 8.80
CA THR A 27 -7.89 24.80 8.80
C THR A 27 -8.15 25.35 7.40
N TYR A 28 -7.09 25.72 6.67
CA TYR A 28 -7.21 26.15 5.29
C TYR A 28 -7.66 25.01 4.38
N LEU A 29 -7.07 23.81 4.51
CA LEU A 29 -7.49 22.62 3.76
C LEU A 29 -8.98 22.29 3.96
N TYR A 30 -9.49 22.44 5.19
CA TYR A 30 -10.90 22.23 5.50
C TYR A 30 -11.80 23.28 4.83
N LYS A 31 -11.39 24.55 4.85
CA LYS A 31 -12.17 25.67 4.29
C LYS A 31 -12.05 25.82 2.78
N SER A 32 -10.94 25.43 2.17
CA SER A 32 -10.57 25.74 0.78
C SER A 32 -11.03 24.70 -0.25
N THR A 33 -12.19 24.07 -0.04
CA THR A 33 -12.70 22.99 -0.91
C THR A 33 -12.87 23.40 -2.39
N SER A 34 -13.11 24.68 -2.66
CA SER A 34 -13.40 25.18 -4.02
C SER A 34 -12.19 25.70 -4.80
N SER A 35 -10.99 25.78 -4.18
CA SER A 35 -9.78 26.30 -4.84
C SER A 35 -8.70 25.21 -5.00
N PRO A 36 -8.68 24.50 -6.14
CA PRO A 36 -7.73 23.40 -6.39
C PRO A 36 -6.27 23.82 -6.24
N GLY A 37 -5.90 25.01 -6.72
CA GLY A 37 -4.51 25.51 -6.63
C GLY A 37 -4.03 25.76 -5.21
N VAL A 38 -4.91 26.20 -4.30
CA VAL A 38 -4.56 26.38 -2.88
C VAL A 38 -4.43 25.02 -2.19
N THR A 39 -5.34 24.09 -2.49
CA THR A 39 -5.29 22.73 -1.93
C THR A 39 -4.00 22.02 -2.34
N ASP A 40 -3.60 22.11 -3.61
CA ASP A 40 -2.37 21.50 -4.11
C ASP A 40 -1.11 22.12 -3.46
N TYR A 41 -1.07 23.44 -3.35
CA TYR A 41 0.00 24.14 -2.63
C TYR A 41 0.13 23.67 -1.18
N LEU A 42 -1.00 23.57 -0.46
CA LEU A 42 -1.01 23.09 0.92
C LEU A 42 -0.60 21.62 1.02
N CYS A 43 -0.98 20.77 0.07
CA CYS A 43 -0.53 19.38 0.01
C CYS A 43 0.99 19.28 -0.16
N ASN A 44 1.57 20.08 -1.03
CA ASN A 44 3.03 20.16 -1.18
C ASN A 44 3.70 20.67 0.10
N ARG A 45 3.07 21.63 0.78
CA ARG A 45 3.57 22.18 2.04
C ARG A 45 3.53 21.16 3.18
N LEU A 46 2.53 20.27 3.22
CA LEU A 46 2.44 19.20 4.23
C LEU A 46 3.69 18.29 4.24
N TYR A 47 4.34 18.07 3.10
CA TYR A 47 5.59 17.30 3.06
C TYR A 47 6.77 17.97 3.76
N THR A 48 6.72 19.29 3.91
CA THR A 48 7.78 20.09 4.55
C THR A 48 7.57 20.23 6.06
N LEU A 49 6.40 19.86 6.57
CA LEU A 49 6.09 19.97 8.00
C LEU A 49 6.69 18.78 8.77
N PRO A 50 7.06 18.99 10.06
CA PRO A 50 7.54 17.91 10.91
C PRO A 50 6.48 16.81 11.07
N GLU A 51 6.91 15.55 10.96
CA GLU A 51 6.02 14.38 11.08
C GLU A 51 5.25 14.37 12.41
N GLU A 52 5.85 14.86 13.50
CA GLU A 52 5.21 14.97 14.81
C GLU A 52 4.01 15.91 14.82
N GLN A 53 4.08 17.05 14.13
CA GLN A 53 2.98 18.00 14.11
C GLN A 53 1.82 17.48 13.25
N VAL A 54 2.13 16.84 12.12
CA VAL A 54 1.13 16.20 11.27
C VAL A 54 0.45 15.05 12.02
N GLU A 55 1.21 14.32 12.84
CA GLU A 55 0.71 13.20 13.62
C GLU A 55 -0.43 13.57 14.59
N VAL A 56 -0.32 14.73 15.25
CA VAL A 56 -1.33 15.24 16.20
C VAL A 56 -2.70 15.41 15.51
N TYR A 57 -2.69 15.70 14.22
CA TYR A 57 -3.88 16.02 13.43
C TYR A 57 -4.32 14.90 12.47
N LEU A 58 -3.75 13.69 12.58
CA LEU A 58 -4.08 12.56 11.69
C LEU A 58 -5.57 12.21 11.70
N SER A 59 -6.22 12.26 12.85
CA SER A 59 -7.65 11.96 12.95
C SER A 59 -8.49 12.90 12.09
N GLN A 60 -8.20 14.19 12.15
CA GLN A 60 -8.89 15.22 11.39
C GLN A 60 -8.57 15.13 9.90
N LEU A 61 -7.32 14.83 9.54
CA LEU A 61 -6.91 14.59 8.15
C LEU A 61 -7.62 13.36 7.54
N CYS A 62 -7.71 12.25 8.28
CA CYS A 62 -8.42 11.06 7.84
C CYS A 62 -9.89 11.36 7.58
N GLN A 63 -10.56 12.04 8.52
CA GLN A 63 -11.96 12.46 8.35
C GLN A 63 -12.13 13.36 7.13
N LEU A 64 -11.20 14.29 6.91
CA LEU A 64 -11.24 15.20 5.76
C LEU A 64 -11.12 14.47 4.42
N ILE A 65 -10.26 13.45 4.35
CA ILE A 65 -10.09 12.61 3.16
C ILE A 65 -11.34 11.79 2.88
N ILE A 66 -11.92 11.16 3.90
CA ILE A 66 -13.15 10.36 3.73
C ILE A 66 -14.34 11.20 3.29
N ASN A 67 -14.45 12.42 3.79
CA ASN A 67 -15.51 13.35 3.38
C ASN A 67 -15.27 13.96 2.00
N ARG A 68 -14.03 13.92 1.48
CA ARG A 68 -13.64 14.50 0.18
C ARG A 68 -12.80 13.50 -0.63
N PRO A 69 -13.45 12.51 -1.25
CA PRO A 69 -12.76 11.51 -2.06
C PRO A 69 -12.07 12.15 -3.26
N HIS A 70 -10.99 11.52 -3.72
CA HIS A 70 -10.15 11.92 -4.84
C HIS A 70 -9.42 13.26 -4.68
N SER A 71 -9.24 13.71 -3.43
CA SER A 71 -8.43 14.91 -3.15
C SER A 71 -6.93 14.59 -3.24
N PRO A 72 -6.07 15.58 -3.60
CA PRO A 72 -4.62 15.40 -3.57
C PRO A 72 -4.06 14.96 -2.21
N LEU A 73 -4.82 15.23 -1.13
CA LEU A 73 -4.53 14.81 0.23
C LEU A 73 -4.45 13.29 0.40
N GLU A 74 -5.18 12.50 -0.39
CA GLU A 74 -5.05 11.05 -0.35
C GLU A 74 -3.63 10.61 -0.66
N ARG A 75 -3.02 11.20 -1.70
CA ARG A 75 -1.64 10.88 -2.07
C ARG A 75 -0.68 11.27 -0.95
N VAL A 76 -0.88 12.44 -0.34
CA VAL A 76 -0.08 12.88 0.81
C VAL A 76 -0.16 11.87 1.95
N LEU A 77 -1.36 11.37 2.29
CA LEU A 77 -1.51 10.39 3.37
C LEU A 77 -0.82 9.07 3.05
N VAL A 78 -0.93 8.58 1.80
CA VAL A 78 -0.25 7.36 1.33
C VAL A 78 1.27 7.52 1.42
N ASP A 79 1.81 8.65 0.96
CA ASP A 79 3.24 8.93 0.96
C ASP A 79 3.79 9.08 2.40
N LEU A 80 3.00 9.65 3.32
CA LEU A 80 3.34 9.70 4.75
C LEU A 80 3.39 8.29 5.37
N CYS A 81 2.45 7.40 5.01
CA CYS A 81 2.45 6.01 5.47
C CYS A 81 3.67 5.23 4.94
N ALA A 82 4.11 5.51 3.72
CA ALA A 82 5.30 4.88 3.13
C ALA A 82 6.62 5.35 3.80
N ARG A 83 6.63 6.54 4.39
CA ARG A 83 7.82 7.12 5.04
C ARG A 83 7.95 6.75 6.51
N SER A 84 6.84 6.55 7.22
CA SER A 84 6.83 6.42 8.68
C SER A 84 5.85 5.35 9.15
N LEU A 85 6.39 4.23 9.64
CA LEU A 85 5.57 3.15 10.20
C LEU A 85 4.68 3.64 11.36
N ARG A 86 5.19 4.57 12.18
CA ARG A 86 4.45 5.11 13.33
C ARG A 86 3.17 5.80 12.89
N ILE A 87 3.25 6.61 11.83
CA ILE A 87 2.09 7.25 11.21
C ILE A 87 1.20 6.19 10.56
N ALA A 88 1.78 5.27 9.78
CA ALA A 88 1.03 4.24 9.06
C ALA A 88 0.12 3.41 9.98
N VAL A 89 0.65 2.96 11.12
CA VAL A 89 -0.14 2.17 12.10
C VAL A 89 -1.29 3.00 12.66
N LYS A 90 -1.05 4.26 13.03
CA LYS A 90 -2.13 5.15 13.53
C LYS A 90 -3.20 5.39 12.48
N VAL A 91 -2.81 5.65 11.24
CA VAL A 91 -3.72 5.85 10.11
C VAL A 91 -4.53 4.59 9.83
N TYR A 92 -3.90 3.42 9.87
CA TYR A 92 -4.59 2.13 9.69
C TYR A 92 -5.72 1.95 10.72
N TRP A 93 -5.44 2.16 12.01
CA TRP A 93 -6.45 2.03 13.06
C TRP A 93 -7.56 3.08 12.94
N LEU A 94 -7.21 4.32 12.59
CA LEU A 94 -8.19 5.39 12.37
C LEU A 94 -9.12 5.06 11.20
N LEU A 95 -8.58 4.66 10.05
CA LEU A 95 -9.38 4.29 8.88
C LEU A 95 -10.19 3.03 9.12
N LEU A 96 -9.68 2.06 9.88
CA LEU A 96 -10.42 0.88 10.30
C LEU A 96 -11.66 1.28 11.11
N ALA A 97 -11.50 2.10 12.15
CA ALA A 97 -12.60 2.58 12.97
C ALA A 97 -13.64 3.33 12.12
N ILE A 98 -13.21 4.26 11.26
CA ILE A 98 -14.10 5.02 10.37
C ILE A 98 -14.87 4.09 9.42
N SER A 99 -14.20 3.05 8.87
CA SER A 99 -14.84 2.09 7.97
C SER A 99 -15.89 1.21 8.66
N GLN A 100 -15.68 0.91 9.95
CA GLN A 100 -16.63 0.12 10.75
C GLN A 100 -17.84 0.95 11.17
N ASP A 101 -17.65 2.23 11.48
CA ASP A 101 -18.74 3.16 11.83
C ASP A 101 -19.63 3.48 10.62
N ASN A 102 -19.07 3.46 9.40
CA ASN A 102 -19.79 3.72 8.17
C ASN A 102 -19.59 2.63 7.10
N PRO A 103 -20.25 1.46 7.22
CA PRO A 103 -20.07 0.35 6.28
C PRO A 103 -20.61 0.63 4.87
N LYS A 104 -21.34 1.74 4.67
CA LYS A 104 -21.87 2.14 3.35
C LYS A 104 -20.80 2.82 2.50
N SER A 105 -19.81 3.48 3.10
CA SER A 105 -18.74 4.15 2.38
C SER A 105 -17.57 3.19 2.13
N LYS A 106 -17.54 2.59 0.93
CA LYS A 106 -16.43 1.73 0.50
C LYS A 106 -15.08 2.45 0.46
N HIS A 107 -15.12 3.77 0.27
CA HIS A 107 -13.93 4.62 0.17
C HIS A 107 -13.01 4.53 1.40
N ALA A 108 -13.56 4.42 2.61
CA ALA A 108 -12.73 4.30 3.81
C ALA A 108 -11.95 2.99 3.85
N ALA A 109 -12.57 1.89 3.42
CA ALA A 109 -11.90 0.60 3.29
C ALA A 109 -10.84 0.61 2.18
N GLU A 110 -11.16 1.18 1.02
CA GLU A 110 -10.21 1.34 -0.09
C GLU A 110 -8.99 2.19 0.31
N MET A 111 -9.21 3.28 1.05
CA MET A 111 -8.15 4.14 1.52
C MET A 111 -7.25 3.41 2.53
N ARG A 112 -7.84 2.63 3.44
CA ARG A 112 -7.10 1.77 4.37
C ARG A 112 -6.19 0.81 3.63
N ASP A 113 -6.72 0.08 2.65
CA ASP A 113 -5.97 -0.93 1.89
C ASP A 113 -4.83 -0.28 1.07
N ARG A 114 -5.03 0.96 0.57
CA ARG A 114 -3.97 1.74 -0.09
C ARG A 114 -2.86 2.16 0.87
N CYS A 115 -3.21 2.67 2.05
CA CYS A 115 -2.23 3.04 3.08
C CYS A 115 -1.46 1.82 3.59
N GLU A 116 -2.12 0.69 3.79
CA GLU A 116 -1.49 -0.57 4.19
C GLU A 116 -0.45 -1.01 3.17
N ARG A 117 -0.82 -1.07 1.88
CA ARG A 117 0.12 -1.42 0.82
C ARG A 117 1.33 -0.49 0.79
N ALA A 118 1.10 0.82 0.89
CA ALA A 118 2.19 1.80 0.90
C ALA A 118 3.09 1.67 2.13
N ALA A 119 2.54 1.32 3.29
CA ALA A 119 3.33 1.03 4.49
C ALA A 119 4.20 -0.22 4.30
N LEU A 120 3.68 -1.27 3.65
CA LEU A 120 4.43 -2.50 3.37
C LEU A 120 5.52 -2.32 2.32
N GLU A 121 5.29 -1.45 1.33
CA GLU A 121 6.27 -1.11 0.29
C GLU A 121 7.19 0.05 0.69
N GLY A 122 6.96 0.64 1.86
CA GLY A 122 7.60 1.85 2.35
C GLY A 122 9.09 1.69 2.70
N PHE A 123 9.78 2.82 2.77
CA PHE A 123 11.18 2.91 3.17
C PHE A 123 11.26 3.55 4.56
N TRP A 124 10.90 2.79 5.60
CA TRP A 124 11.02 3.20 6.99
C TRP A 124 12.02 2.33 7.74
N ASP A 125 12.72 2.94 8.70
CA ASP A 125 13.63 2.22 9.57
C ASP A 125 12.85 1.35 10.56
N PRO A 126 13.19 0.05 10.70
CA PRO A 126 12.49 -0.81 11.62
C PRO A 126 12.67 -0.31 13.07
N PRO A 127 11.58 -0.26 13.86
CA PRO A 127 11.62 0.24 15.24
C PRO A 127 12.52 -0.62 16.15
N PHE A 128 12.72 -1.89 15.78
CA PHE A 128 13.65 -2.80 16.43
C PHE A 128 14.72 -3.17 15.41
N ARG A 129 15.88 -2.53 15.53
CA ARG A 129 17.07 -2.91 14.78
C ARG A 129 17.96 -3.68 15.74
N ASP A 130 17.88 -5.00 15.71
CA ASP A 130 18.86 -5.82 16.44
C ASP A 130 20.14 -5.89 15.57
N PRO A 131 21.25 -5.24 15.98
CA PRO A 131 22.49 -5.24 15.21
C PRO A 131 23.11 -6.64 15.09
N LYS A 132 22.62 -7.63 15.84
CA LYS A 132 23.11 -9.01 15.81
C LYS A 132 22.34 -9.92 14.84
N LEU A 133 21.21 -9.48 14.31
CA LEU A 133 20.40 -10.27 13.40
C LEU A 133 20.84 -9.99 11.96
N VAL A 134 21.21 -11.06 11.24
CA VAL A 134 21.48 -11.00 9.80
C VAL A 134 20.18 -10.57 9.10
N PRO A 135 20.21 -9.59 8.18
CA PRO A 135 19.01 -9.19 7.44
C PRO A 135 18.40 -10.41 6.74
N ILE A 136 17.15 -10.74 7.08
CA ILE A 136 16.39 -11.84 6.45
C ILE A 136 16.15 -11.51 4.96
N SER A 137 16.14 -10.23 4.62
CA SER A 137 16.05 -9.76 3.24
C SER A 137 17.43 -9.76 2.58
N PRO A 138 17.60 -10.41 1.42
CA PRO A 138 18.82 -10.26 0.65
C PRO A 138 19.02 -8.76 0.32
N PRO A 139 20.27 -8.26 0.32
CA PRO A 139 20.54 -6.88 -0.08
C PRO A 139 19.93 -6.65 -1.46
N ARG A 140 18.99 -5.69 -1.56
CA ARG A 140 18.31 -5.37 -2.81
C ARG A 140 19.36 -4.91 -3.80
N ALA A 141 19.69 -5.77 -4.77
CA ALA A 141 20.70 -5.47 -5.75
C ALA A 141 20.30 -4.21 -6.53
N PRO A 142 21.23 -3.28 -6.80
CA PRO A 142 20.94 -2.12 -7.64
C PRO A 142 20.48 -2.60 -9.02
N ARG A 143 19.51 -1.89 -9.63
CA ARG A 143 18.80 -2.30 -10.86
C ARG A 143 19.71 -2.67 -12.06
N TRP A 144 20.98 -2.26 -12.06
CA TRP A 144 21.94 -2.60 -13.13
C TRP A 144 22.54 -4.01 -12.98
N ALA A 145 22.44 -4.65 -11.81
CA ALA A 145 22.99 -5.97 -11.54
C ALA A 145 22.11 -7.12 -12.07
N VAL A 146 20.95 -6.82 -12.66
CA VAL A 146 20.16 -7.80 -13.43
C VAL A 146 20.80 -7.96 -14.80
N ALA A 147 22.02 -8.50 -14.84
CA ALA A 147 22.63 -8.95 -16.07
C ALA A 147 21.76 -10.10 -16.63
N SER A 148 21.26 -9.93 -17.85
CA SER A 148 20.52 -10.96 -18.57
C SER A 148 21.32 -12.27 -18.58
N PRO A 149 20.68 -13.45 -18.44
CA PRO A 149 21.41 -14.71 -18.52
C PRO A 149 22.07 -14.84 -19.92
N PRO A 150 23.34 -15.25 -20.00
CA PRO A 150 24.00 -15.41 -21.29
C PRO A 150 23.39 -16.60 -22.06
N LEU A 151 22.99 -16.32 -23.30
CA LEU A 151 22.59 -17.33 -24.28
C LEU A 151 23.69 -18.39 -24.43
N SER A 152 23.31 -19.65 -24.25
CA SER A 152 24.21 -20.81 -24.33
C SER A 152 24.85 -20.94 -25.73
N PRO A 153 26.17 -21.15 -25.85
CA PRO A 153 26.77 -21.49 -27.13
C PRO A 153 26.58 -22.98 -27.43
N THR A 154 26.12 -23.21 -28.65
CA THR A 154 25.97 -24.50 -29.32
C THR A 154 27.31 -25.24 -29.40
N SER A 155 27.38 -26.50 -28.96
CA SER A 155 28.49 -27.39 -29.30
C SER A 155 27.99 -28.55 -30.17
N HIS A 156 28.55 -28.62 -31.37
CA HIS A 156 28.43 -29.74 -32.28
C HIS A 156 29.38 -30.88 -31.86
N ILE A 157 28.88 -32.11 -32.03
CA ILE A 157 29.61 -33.35 -32.36
C ILE A 157 30.49 -33.99 -31.26
N ALA A 158 30.05 -35.15 -30.78
CA ALA A 158 30.74 -36.42 -31.05
C ALA A 158 29.84 -37.61 -30.71
N ARG A 159 29.44 -38.36 -31.74
CA ARG A 159 28.88 -39.71 -31.63
C ARG A 159 29.99 -40.64 -31.13
N GLN A 160 29.76 -41.34 -30.03
CA GLN A 160 30.36 -42.66 -29.81
C GLN A 160 29.27 -43.63 -29.36
N ARG A 161 29.08 -44.67 -30.18
CA ARG A 161 28.25 -45.86 -29.94
C ARG A 161 29.17 -46.97 -29.44
N LEU A 162 28.78 -47.61 -28.34
CA LEU A 162 28.92 -49.03 -27.93
C LEU A 162 28.94 -49.03 -26.38
N GLY A 163 28.25 -49.88 -25.62
CA GLY A 163 27.40 -51.01 -25.92
C GLY A 163 26.62 -51.39 -24.64
N SER A 164 25.72 -52.36 -24.84
CA SER A 164 24.75 -52.98 -23.93
C SER A 164 25.22 -53.34 -22.50
N ALA A 165 24.38 -53.07 -21.49
CA ALA A 165 23.71 -54.09 -20.64
C ALA A 165 23.26 -53.55 -19.27
N GLY A 166 22.02 -53.88 -18.86
CA GLY A 166 21.48 -53.80 -17.49
C GLY A 166 21.05 -52.39 -17.04
N GLY A 167 19.79 -52.07 -16.75
CA GLY A 167 18.79 -52.87 -16.08
C GLY A 167 18.51 -52.27 -14.70
N ALA A 168 17.77 -51.17 -14.62
CA ALA A 168 17.06 -50.74 -13.41
C ALA A 168 16.04 -49.64 -13.76
N ARG A 169 14.78 -50.05 -13.76
CA ARG A 169 13.56 -49.29 -14.05
C ARG A 169 13.20 -48.47 -12.82
N TRP A 170 13.43 -47.14 -12.86
CA TRP A 170 12.97 -46.23 -11.80
C TRP A 170 11.52 -45.83 -12.07
N GLY A 171 10.68 -45.95 -11.05
CA GLY A 171 9.21 -45.92 -11.14
C GLY A 171 8.63 -44.59 -11.60
N SER A 172 7.54 -44.70 -12.37
CA SER A 172 6.62 -43.61 -12.69
C SER A 172 5.64 -43.39 -11.52
N PRO A 173 5.17 -42.15 -11.26
CA PRO A 173 4.11 -41.90 -10.29
C PRO A 173 2.74 -42.32 -10.86
N GLU A 174 1.94 -42.96 -10.01
CA GLU A 174 0.55 -43.38 -10.28
C GLU A 174 -0.39 -42.17 -10.54
N PRO A 175 -1.40 -42.30 -11.41
CA PRO A 175 -2.42 -41.28 -11.62
C PRO A 175 -3.51 -41.28 -10.54
N PHE A 176 -3.94 -40.07 -10.19
CA PHE A 176 -5.02 -39.71 -9.27
C PHE A 176 -6.38 -40.28 -9.72
N VAL A 177 -6.98 -41.14 -8.88
CA VAL A 177 -8.36 -41.65 -9.04
C VAL A 177 -9.24 -41.04 -7.94
N SER A 178 -10.34 -40.39 -8.35
CA SER A 178 -11.44 -39.97 -7.47
C SER A 178 -12.59 -40.98 -7.56
N PRO A 179 -13.21 -41.36 -6.43
CA PRO A 179 -14.61 -41.79 -6.39
C PRO A 179 -15.42 -40.73 -5.62
N GLY A 180 -16.60 -40.30 -6.05
CA GLY A 180 -17.72 -41.14 -6.48
C GLY A 180 -18.82 -41.01 -5.42
N ARG A 181 -19.78 -40.13 -5.70
CA ARG A 181 -20.89 -39.68 -4.83
C ARG A 181 -21.90 -40.83 -4.66
N GLY A 182 -22.14 -41.28 -3.43
CA GLY A 182 -23.15 -42.29 -3.08
C GLY A 182 -24.16 -41.75 -2.08
N VAL A 183 -25.42 -41.68 -2.50
CA VAL A 183 -26.62 -41.37 -1.71
C VAL A 183 -27.23 -42.69 -1.21
N PRO A 184 -27.82 -42.74 -0.01
CA PRO A 184 -28.91 -43.68 0.28
C PRO A 184 -30.24 -42.96 0.59
N ASP A 185 -31.32 -43.60 0.16
CA ASP A 185 -32.73 -43.20 0.15
C ASP A 185 -33.52 -43.81 1.32
N GLY A 186 -34.67 -43.20 1.66
CA GLY A 186 -35.82 -43.76 2.40
C GLY A 186 -35.73 -43.71 3.93
N SER A 187 -36.64 -43.08 4.68
CA SER A 187 -38.06 -43.44 4.76
C SER A 187 -38.86 -42.44 5.63
N ARG A 188 -40.12 -42.16 5.23
CA ARG A 188 -41.18 -41.41 5.97
C ARG A 188 -42.18 -42.41 6.58
N PRO A 189 -42.85 -42.06 7.70
CA PRO A 189 -44.32 -42.21 7.78
C PRO A 189 -44.98 -40.99 8.49
N THR A 190 -45.87 -40.23 7.83
CA THR A 190 -47.35 -40.24 7.95
C THR A 190 -47.92 -40.02 9.37
N SER A 191 -48.59 -38.88 9.56
CA SER A 191 -49.55 -38.56 10.64
C SER A 191 -50.76 -39.51 10.66
N PRO A 192 -51.60 -39.50 11.71
CA PRO A 192 -52.73 -38.54 11.73
C PRO A 192 -53.15 -38.02 13.13
N ASP A 193 -54.11 -37.08 13.07
CA ASP A 193 -55.02 -36.49 14.08
C ASP A 193 -54.49 -35.55 15.17
#